data_AF-A0AAU1F620-F1
#
_entry.id   AF-A0AAU1F620-F1
#
_cell.length_a   1.000
_cell.length_b   1.000
_cell.length_c   1.000
_cell.angle_alpha   90.00
_cell.angle_beta   90.00
_cell.angle_gamma   90.00
#
_symmetry.space_group_name_H-M   'P 1'
#
loop_
_entity.id
_entity.type
_entity.pdbx_description
1 polymer ?
#
loop_
_entity_poly.entity_id
_entity_poly.type
_entity_poly.pdbx_seq_one_letter_code
_entity_poly.pdbx_strand_id
1 'polypeptide(L)'
;MRQQTWPACSNPHLLVSSQTALDPSGPPVSKMLLATAFDRIGITARALWQDRVLNEARHSADPVHLMRLFAISDSTAMKYVHAAHPEKAGRVHP
;
A
#
# COMPACT_ATOMS: atom_id res chain seq x y z
N MET A 1 -16.59 -7.01 9.65
CA MET A 1 -15.72 -8.08 9.09
C MET A 1 -14.96 -8.86 10.16
N ARG A 2 -13.85 -8.38 10.79
CA ARG A 2 -13.13 -9.20 11.81
C ARG A 2 -13.99 -9.62 13.02
N GLN A 3 -14.67 -8.66 13.65
CA GLN A 3 -15.55 -8.94 14.79
C GLN A 3 -16.76 -9.83 14.46
N GLN A 4 -17.15 -9.90 13.18
CA GLN A 4 -18.26 -10.77 12.74
C GLN A 4 -17.76 -12.19 12.48
N THR A 5 -16.58 -12.33 11.87
CA THR A 5 -15.99 -13.64 11.55
C THR A 5 -15.35 -14.28 12.78
N TRP A 6 -14.63 -13.51 13.61
CA TRP A 6 -13.94 -13.98 14.81
C TRP A 6 -14.21 -13.03 15.99
N PRO A 7 -15.39 -13.14 16.64
CA PRO A 7 -15.80 -12.24 17.72
C PRO A 7 -14.85 -12.25 18.92
N ALA A 8 -14.23 -13.40 19.21
CA ALA A 8 -13.34 -13.59 20.35
C ALA A 8 -11.84 -13.40 20.01
N CYS A 9 -11.50 -12.96 18.80
CA CYS A 9 -10.09 -12.81 18.40
C CYS A 9 -9.42 -11.64 19.15
N SER A 10 -8.52 -11.98 20.08
CA SER A 10 -7.69 -11.04 20.84
C SER A 10 -6.36 -10.70 20.16
N ASN A 11 -6.08 -11.27 18.98
CA ASN A 11 -4.83 -11.01 18.26
C ASN A 11 -4.72 -9.51 17.89
N PRO A 12 -3.61 -8.82 18.28
CA PRO A 12 -3.45 -7.37 18.08
C PRO A 12 -3.07 -6.99 16.65
N HIS A 13 -2.70 -7.94 15.80
CA HIS A 13 -2.24 -7.67 14.44
C HIS A 13 -3.41 -7.36 13.49
N LEU A 14 -3.21 -6.38 12.61
CA LEU A 14 -4.20 -5.97 11.62
C LEU A 14 -4.53 -7.11 10.63
N LEU A 15 -3.50 -7.82 10.20
CA LEU A 15 -3.61 -8.96 9.29
C LEU A 15 -3.56 -10.25 10.09
N VAL A 16 -4.59 -11.08 9.90
CA VAL A 16 -4.84 -12.31 10.64
C VAL A 16 -5.36 -13.38 9.68
N SER A 17 -4.99 -14.63 9.91
CA SER A 17 -5.57 -15.80 9.24
C SER A 17 -6.47 -16.56 10.20
N SER A 18 -7.26 -17.52 9.71
CA SER A 18 -8.07 -18.37 10.59
C SER A 18 -7.24 -19.05 11.68
N GLN A 19 -5.98 -19.39 11.37
CA GLN A 19 -5.06 -19.97 12.32
C GLN A 19 -4.60 -18.94 13.36
N THR A 20 -4.06 -17.80 12.94
CA THR A 20 -3.49 -16.82 13.89
C THR A 20 -4.55 -16.08 14.71
N ALA A 21 -5.80 -16.06 14.23
CA ALA A 21 -6.91 -15.46 14.94
C ALA A 21 -7.43 -16.30 16.11
N LEU A 22 -7.32 -17.63 16.00
CA LEU A 22 -7.74 -18.59 17.01
C LEU A 22 -6.60 -19.01 17.94
N ASP A 23 -5.35 -18.64 17.60
CA ASP A 23 -4.18 -18.92 18.41
C ASP A 23 -4.13 -17.97 19.63
N PRO A 24 -4.16 -18.49 20.87
CA PRO A 24 -4.13 -17.67 22.09
C PRO A 24 -2.86 -16.85 22.25
N SER A 25 -1.74 -17.25 21.63
CA SER A 25 -0.48 -16.51 21.68
C SER A 25 -0.47 -15.26 20.78
N GLY A 26 -1.48 -15.11 19.91
CA GLY A 26 -1.65 -13.94 19.04
C GLY A 26 -0.49 -13.68 18.08
N PRO A 27 0.06 -14.68 17.36
CA PRO A 27 1.22 -14.47 16.51
C PRO A 27 0.86 -13.64 15.26
N PRO A 28 1.83 -12.94 14.65
CA PRO A 28 1.64 -12.32 13.34
C PRO A 28 1.49 -13.39 12.26
N VAL A 29 0.83 -13.03 11.15
CA VAL A 29 0.82 -13.87 9.95
C VAL A 29 2.22 -14.02 9.36
N SER A 30 2.50 -15.18 8.78
CA SER A 30 3.78 -15.42 8.12
C SER A 30 3.91 -14.58 6.85
N LYS A 31 5.15 -14.22 6.50
CA LYS A 31 5.44 -13.54 5.22
C LYS A 31 5.01 -14.38 4.01
N MET A 32 5.12 -15.71 4.12
CA MET A 32 4.69 -16.64 3.08
C MET A 32 3.19 -16.53 2.81
N LEU A 33 2.36 -16.39 3.84
CA LEU A 33 0.92 -16.21 3.68
C LEU A 33 0.60 -14.96 2.86
N LEU A 34 1.30 -13.85 3.12
CA LEU A 34 1.15 -12.62 2.34
C LEU A 34 1.61 -12.82 0.89
N ALA A 35 2.77 -13.44 0.67
CA ALA A 35 3.26 -13.74 -0.68
C ALA A 35 2.25 -14.57 -1.48
N THR A 36 1.73 -15.67 -0.90
CA THR A 36 0.72 -16.51 -1.54
C THR A 36 -0.58 -15.75 -1.84
N ALA A 37 -1.00 -14.82 -0.97
CA ALA A 37 -2.18 -14.00 -1.22
C ALA A 37 -1.99 -13.11 -2.46
N PHE A 38 -0.80 -12.51 -2.62
CA PHE A 38 -0.43 -11.70 -3.79
C PHE A 38 -0.28 -12.54 -5.07
N ASP A 39 0.34 -13.72 -4.97
CA ASP A 39 0.49 -14.63 -6.11
C ASP A 39 -0.87 -15.06 -6.70
N ARG A 40 -1.85 -15.33 -5.82
CA ARG A 40 -3.21 -15.72 -6.25
C ARG A 40 -3.94 -14.67 -7.08
N ILE A 41 -3.63 -13.40 -6.85
CA ILE A 41 -4.22 -12.27 -7.59
C ILE A 41 -3.31 -11.77 -8.72
N GLY A 42 -2.13 -12.38 -8.89
CA GLY A 42 -1.19 -12.06 -9.96
C GLY A 42 -0.56 -10.66 -9.88
N ILE A 43 -0.58 -10.02 -8.70
CA ILE A 43 0.02 -8.69 -8.49
C ILE A 43 0.99 -8.71 -7.33
N THR A 44 2.09 -7.97 -7.45
CA THR A 44 3.04 -7.82 -6.34
C THR A 44 2.56 -6.74 -5.37
N ALA A 45 2.92 -6.85 -4.09
CA ALA A 45 2.68 -5.81 -3.10
C ALA A 45 3.26 -4.44 -3.54
N ARG A 46 4.41 -4.46 -4.21
CA ARG A 46 5.03 -3.26 -4.76
C ARG A 46 4.21 -2.65 -5.88
N ALA A 47 3.68 -3.45 -6.80
CA ALA A 47 2.81 -2.94 -7.87
C ALA A 47 1.55 -2.27 -7.31
N LEU A 48 0.91 -2.90 -6.31
CA LEU A 48 -0.25 -2.32 -5.63
C LEU A 48 0.10 -0.99 -4.95
N TRP A 49 1.25 -0.92 -4.27
CA TRP A 49 1.72 0.32 -3.66
C TRP A 49 2.00 1.40 -4.70
N GLN A 50 2.66 1.06 -5.82
CA GLN A 50 2.95 2.01 -6.90
C GLN A 50 1.65 2.56 -7.53
N ASP A 51 0.66 1.69 -7.75
CA ASP A 51 -0.66 2.10 -8.24
C ASP A 51 -1.34 3.05 -7.26
N ARG A 52 -1.30 2.76 -5.95
CA ARG A 52 -1.89 3.64 -4.93
C ARG A 52 -1.21 5.01 -4.87
N VAL A 53 0.11 5.08 -5.01
CA VAL A 53 0.87 6.35 -5.07
C VAL A 53 0.50 7.13 -6.31
N LEU A 54 0.44 6.48 -7.48
CA LEU A 54 0.04 7.13 -8.73
C LEU A 54 -1.41 7.62 -8.68
N ASN A 55 -2.32 6.84 -8.10
CA ASN A 55 -3.69 7.24 -7.87
C ASN A 55 -3.76 8.48 -6.99
N GLU A 56 -3.02 8.52 -5.87
CA GLU A 56 -2.99 9.71 -5.02
C GLU A 56 -2.46 10.93 -5.78
N ALA A 57 -1.37 10.76 -6.55
CA ALA A 57 -0.78 11.83 -7.34
C ALA A 57 -1.78 12.43 -8.35
N ARG A 58 -2.64 11.60 -8.97
CA ARG A 58 -3.72 12.06 -9.85
C ARG A 58 -4.72 12.99 -9.14
N HIS A 59 -5.01 12.72 -7.86
CA HIS A 59 -5.99 13.50 -7.09
C HIS A 59 -5.38 14.75 -6.45
N SER A 60 -4.17 14.67 -5.87
CA SER A 60 -3.58 15.79 -5.12
C SER A 60 -2.70 16.70 -5.97
N ALA A 61 -1.96 16.12 -6.92
CA ALA A 61 -0.86 16.76 -7.63
C ALA A 61 0.17 17.50 -6.75
N ASP A 62 0.27 17.11 -5.47
CA ASP A 62 1.14 17.75 -4.47
C ASP A 62 2.26 16.77 -4.06
N PRO A 63 3.52 17.05 -4.42
CA PRO A 63 4.65 16.18 -4.08
C PRO A 63 4.91 16.15 -2.56
N VAL A 64 4.66 17.22 -1.82
CA VAL A 64 4.88 17.26 -0.36
C VAL A 64 3.85 16.37 0.35
N HIS A 65 2.61 16.34 -0.13
CA HIS A 65 1.60 15.40 0.33
C HIS A 65 2.03 13.94 0.12
N LEU A 66 2.54 13.60 -1.07
CA LEU A 66 3.01 12.24 -1.36
C LEU A 66 4.20 11.84 -0.48
N MET A 67 5.15 12.75 -0.24
CA MET A 67 6.27 12.51 0.67
C MET A 67 5.78 12.16 2.08
N ARG A 68 4.80 12.91 2.60
CA ARG A 68 4.25 12.68 3.95
C ARG A 68 3.44 11.40 4.04
N LEU A 69 2.61 11.11 3.03
CA LEU A 69 1.70 9.97 3.05
C LEU A 69 2.43 8.64 2.82
N PHE A 70 3.42 8.62 1.93
CA PHE A 70 4.10 7.39 1.51
C PHE A 70 5.55 7.28 1.97
N ALA A 71 6.06 8.28 2.71
CA ALA A 71 7.45 8.34 3.17
C ALA A 71 8.48 8.15 2.03
N ILE A 72 8.23 8.82 0.89
CA ILE A 72 9.09 8.76 -0.30
C ILE A 72 9.95 10.02 -0.44
N SER A 73 11.06 9.93 -1.17
CA SER A 73 11.91 11.08 -1.49
C SER A 73 11.17 12.11 -2.35
N ASP A 74 11.67 13.35 -2.32
CA ASP A 74 11.28 14.45 -3.21
C ASP A 74 11.34 14.02 -4.69
N SER A 75 12.46 13.41 -5.10
CA SER A 75 12.67 12.93 -6.47
C SER A 75 11.67 11.86 -6.89
N THR A 76 11.23 11.00 -5.96
CA THR A 76 10.20 9.99 -6.24
C THR A 76 8.83 10.65 -6.31
N ALA A 77 8.50 11.55 -5.39
CA ALA A 77 7.24 12.27 -5.39
C ALA A 77 7.04 13.09 -6.67
N MET A 78 8.07 13.82 -7.11
CA MET A 78 8.03 14.58 -8.37
C MET A 78 7.80 13.67 -9.58
N LYS A 79 8.45 12.51 -9.66
CA LYS A 79 8.21 11.53 -10.74
C LYS A 79 6.76 11.10 -10.81
N TYR A 80 6.12 10.83 -9.66
CA TYR A 80 4.71 10.46 -9.63
C TYR A 80 3.78 11.61 -10.01
N VAL A 81 4.07 12.84 -9.57
CA VAL A 81 3.31 14.04 -9.98
C VAL A 81 3.41 14.24 -11.49
N HIS A 82 4.60 14.16 -12.08
CA HIS A 82 4.78 14.29 -13.53
C HIS A 82 4.14 13.16 -14.33
N ALA A 83 4.19 11.93 -13.82
CA ALA A 83 3.51 10.80 -14.46
C ALA A 83 1.97 10.93 -14.42
N ALA A 84 1.43 11.51 -13.35
CA ALA A 84 -0.01 11.77 -13.21
C ALA A 84 -0.48 13.02 -13.96
N HIS A 85 0.39 14.03 -14.07
CA HIS A 85 0.12 15.36 -14.63
C HIS A 85 1.27 15.76 -15.58
N PRO A 86 1.32 15.22 -16.81
CA PRO A 86 2.42 15.47 -17.75
C PRO A 86 2.62 16.94 -18.09
N GLU A 87 1.57 17.76 -18.06
CA GLU A 87 1.63 19.20 -18.26
C GLU A 87 2.46 19.93 -17.20
N LYS A 88 2.62 19.33 -16.02
CA LYS A 88 3.44 19.84 -14.92
C LYS A 88 4.91 19.40 -15.01
N ALA A 89 5.26 18.53 -15.96
CA ALA A 89 6.65 18.12 -16.21
C ALA A 89 7.52 19.23 -16.81
N GLY A 90 6.92 20.37 -17.14
CA GLY A 90 7.59 21.49 -17.79
C GLY A 90 7.78 21.21 -19.28
N ARG A 91 7.38 22.17 -20.10
CA ARG A 91 7.82 22.22 -21.50
C ARG A 91 9.34 22.41 -21.47
N VAL A 92 10.10 21.38 -21.82
CA VAL A 92 11.52 21.55 -22.14
C VAL A 92 11.54 22.34 -23.44
N HIS A 93 11.76 23.65 -23.35
CA HIS A 93 12.09 24.44 -24.53
C HIS A 93 13.52 24.05 -24.95
N PRO A 94 13.74 23.72 -26.24
CA PRO A 94 15.06 23.39 -26.78
C PRO A 94 16.00 24.59 -26.76
#